data_AF-A0A528LTR6-F1
#
_entry.id   AF-A0A528LTR6-F1
#
_cell.length_a   1.000
_cell.length_b   1.000
_cell.length_c   1.000
_cell.angle_alpha   90.00
_cell.angle_beta   90.00
_cell.angle_gamma   90.00
#
_symmetry.space_group_name_H-M   'P 1'
#
loop_
_entity.id
_entity.type
_entity.pdbx_description
1 polymer ?
#
loop_
_entity_poly.entity_id
_entity_poly.type
_entity_poly.pdbx_seq_one_letter_code
_entity_poly.pdbx_strand_id
1 'polypeptide(L)'
;MESQITRDQADDTIYYPRGRKLDYPNPHSADASALGFLYQAQYALLRLWKEQSDDAVVFLETLDDVVLKTNGETILEQLKHSLSEKPDAITVASLNVWKTLK
;
A
#
# COMPACT_ATOMS: atom_id res chain seq x y z
N MET A 1 -16.56 21.18 39.53
CA MET A 1 -17.85 20.52 39.24
C MET A 1 -17.52 19.42 38.25
N GLU A 2 -17.20 18.24 38.76
CA GLU A 2 -16.70 17.10 37.98
C GLU A 2 -17.86 16.42 37.25
N SER A 3 -17.83 16.44 35.92
CA SER A 3 -18.79 15.71 35.09
C SER A 3 -18.35 14.25 34.98
N GLN A 4 -19.19 13.34 35.46
CA GLN A 4 -18.93 11.90 35.45
C GLN A 4 -18.96 11.35 34.02
N ILE A 5 -17.92 10.61 33.65
CA ILE A 5 -17.80 9.87 32.39
C ILE A 5 -18.41 8.49 32.62
N THR A 6 -19.61 8.23 32.07
CA THR A 6 -20.19 6.89 32.03
C THR A 6 -19.64 6.14 30.82
N ARG A 7 -18.87 5.07 31.08
CA ARG A 7 -18.42 4.12 30.05
C ARG A 7 -19.58 3.15 29.77
N ASP A 8 -20.11 3.17 28.55
CA ASP A 8 -20.97 2.10 28.05
C ASP A 8 -20.13 1.18 27.16
N GLN A 9 -20.18 -0.13 27.43
CA GLN A 9 -19.10 -1.07 27.12
C GLN A 9 -19.20 -1.70 25.72
N ALA A 10 -19.81 -1.01 24.75
CA ALA A 10 -20.06 -1.54 23.41
C ALA A 10 -19.73 -0.59 22.24
N ASP A 11 -19.29 0.63 22.51
CA ASP A 11 -18.97 1.60 21.47
C ASP A 11 -17.89 2.55 22.01
N ASP A 12 -16.68 2.51 21.44
CA ASP A 12 -15.52 3.35 21.80
C ASP A 12 -15.71 4.85 21.45
N THR A 13 -16.96 5.29 21.24
CA THR A 13 -17.30 6.67 20.90
C THR A 13 -17.26 7.58 22.14
N ILE A 14 -16.21 8.41 22.22
CA ILE A 14 -16.12 9.50 23.21
C ILE A 14 -16.95 10.71 22.74
N TYR A 15 -18.01 11.05 23.47
CA TYR A 15 -18.84 12.24 23.21
C TYR A 15 -18.32 13.47 23.99
N TYR A 16 -18.10 14.59 23.29
CA TYR A 16 -17.92 15.93 23.87
C TYR A 16 -19.20 16.77 23.73
N PRO A 17 -19.41 17.82 24.56
CA PRO A 17 -20.70 18.51 24.74
C PRO A 17 -21.26 19.30 23.55
N ARG A 18 -20.77 19.09 22.31
CA ARG A 18 -21.33 19.66 21.08
C ARG A 18 -21.39 18.68 19.92
N GLY A 19 -21.79 17.43 20.16
CA GLY A 19 -22.38 16.53 19.15
C GLY A 19 -21.57 16.23 17.87
N ARG A 20 -20.31 16.67 17.75
CA ARG A 20 -19.43 16.26 16.65
C ARG A 20 -18.79 14.93 17.02
N LYS A 21 -19.10 13.89 16.25
CA LYS A 21 -18.34 12.64 16.26
C LYS A 21 -16.91 12.95 15.85
N LEU A 22 -15.93 12.47 16.63
CA LEU A 22 -14.56 12.39 16.17
C LEU A 22 -14.48 11.14 15.29
N ASP A 23 -14.25 11.33 13.99
CA ASP A 23 -13.91 10.24 13.10
C ASP A 23 -12.49 9.79 13.45
N TYR A 24 -12.37 8.91 14.43
CA TYR A 24 -11.11 8.25 14.71
C TYR A 24 -10.79 7.35 13.51
N PRO A 25 -9.63 7.52 12.85
CA PRO A 25 -9.24 6.66 11.76
C PRO A 25 -9.25 5.22 12.25
N ASN A 26 -10.05 4.37 11.60
CA ASN A 26 -10.11 2.96 11.95
C ASN A 26 -8.69 2.37 11.79
N PRO A 27 -8.03 1.94 12.89
CA PRO A 27 -6.67 1.43 12.83
C PRO A 27 -6.56 0.11 12.03
N HIS A 28 -7.72 -0.49 11.71
CA HIS A 28 -7.86 -1.66 10.85
C HIS A 28 -8.50 -1.33 9.49
N SER A 29 -8.52 -0.06 9.08
CA SER A 29 -8.94 0.30 7.72
C SER A 29 -8.03 -0.40 6.69
N ALA A 30 -8.67 -1.02 5.69
CA ALA A 30 -8.00 -1.65 4.56
C ALA A 30 -7.83 -0.69 3.37
N ASP A 31 -8.23 0.58 3.50
CA ASP A 31 -8.31 1.53 2.38
C ASP A 31 -6.95 1.76 1.72
N ALA A 32 -5.88 1.87 2.52
CA ALA A 32 -4.52 2.03 2.01
C ALA A 32 -4.04 0.78 1.23
N SER A 33 -4.37 -0.41 1.72
CA SER A 33 -4.06 -1.66 1.03
C SER A 33 -4.86 -1.81 -0.26
N ALA A 34 -6.16 -1.48 -0.24
CA ALA A 34 -7.02 -1.50 -1.43
C ALA A 34 -6.50 -0.56 -2.53
N LEU A 35 -6.02 0.63 -2.14
CA LEU A 35 -5.39 1.55 -3.09
C LEU A 35 -4.11 0.97 -3.70
N GLY A 36 -3.28 0.29 -2.90
CA GLY A 36 -2.09 -0.41 -3.37
C GLY A 36 -2.42 -1.45 -4.45
N PHE A 37 -3.40 -2.32 -4.18
CA PHE A 37 -3.85 -3.34 -5.15
C PHE A 37 -4.43 -2.72 -6.43
N LEU A 38 -5.19 -1.63 -6.31
CA LEU A 38 -5.72 -0.91 -7.47
C LEU A 38 -4.59 -0.36 -8.36
N TYR A 39 -3.57 0.26 -7.74
CA TYR A 39 -2.42 0.78 -8.46
C TYR A 39 -1.63 -0.35 -9.15
N GLN A 40 -1.38 -1.47 -8.47
CA GLN A 40 -0.69 -2.62 -9.06
C GLN A 40 -1.39 -3.14 -10.31
N ALA A 41 -2.73 -3.28 -10.27
CA ALA A 41 -3.50 -3.72 -11.43
C ALA A 41 -3.41 -2.74 -12.62
N GLN A 42 -3.51 -1.43 -12.35
CA GLN A 42 -3.38 -0.41 -13.40
C GLN A 42 -1.98 -0.38 -14.01
N TYR A 43 -0.96 -0.47 -13.16
CA TYR A 43 0.44 -0.51 -13.59
C TYR A 43 0.70 -1.75 -14.46
N ALA A 44 0.27 -2.94 -14.04
CA ALA A 44 0.48 -4.17 -14.79
C ALA A 44 -0.17 -4.11 -16.18
N LEU A 45 -1.36 -3.52 -16.30
CA LEU A 45 -2.02 -3.35 -17.59
C LEU A 45 -1.24 -2.42 -18.52
N LEU A 46 -0.77 -1.28 -18.00
CA LEU A 46 0.07 -0.35 -18.75
C LEU A 46 1.43 -0.99 -19.12
N ARG A 47 2.00 -1.79 -18.22
CA ARG A 47 3.25 -2.51 -18.43
C ARG A 47 3.11 -3.52 -19.56
N LEU A 48 2.04 -4.30 -19.57
CA LEU A 48 1.72 -5.26 -20.63
C LEU A 48 1.46 -4.55 -21.97
N TRP A 49 0.70 -3.45 -21.96
CA TRP A 49 0.41 -2.67 -23.17
C TRP A 49 1.67 -2.15 -23.89
N LYS A 50 2.77 -1.95 -23.15
CA LYS A 50 4.05 -1.48 -23.70
C LYS A 50 4.92 -2.59 -24.29
N GLU A 51 4.54 -3.85 -24.10
CA GLU A 51 5.29 -4.98 -24.67
C GLU A 51 5.00 -5.13 -26.16
N GLN A 52 6.04 -5.49 -26.92
CA GLN A 52 5.93 -5.81 -28.34
C GLN A 52 5.78 -7.31 -28.60
N SER A 53 6.00 -8.13 -27.57
CA SER A 53 5.90 -9.58 -27.64
C SER A 53 4.44 -10.00 -27.49
N ASP A 54 3.92 -10.76 -28.46
CA ASP A 54 2.56 -11.31 -28.39
C ASP A 54 2.40 -12.36 -27.27
N ASP A 55 3.52 -12.93 -26.81
CA ASP A 55 3.56 -13.91 -25.71
C ASP A 55 3.78 -13.26 -24.33
N ALA A 56 3.71 -11.92 -24.25
CA ALA A 56 3.87 -11.21 -22.98
C ALA A 56 2.71 -11.54 -22.01
N VAL A 57 3.05 -11.88 -20.77
CA VAL A 57 2.08 -12.20 -19.71
C VAL A 57 2.48 -11.50 -18.42
N VAL A 58 1.49 -10.87 -17.76
CA VAL A 58 1.66 -10.29 -16.43
C VAL A 58 0.97 -11.12 -15.36
N PHE A 59 1.60 -11.22 -14.19
CA PHE A 59 1.07 -11.84 -12.99
C PHE A 59 1.07 -10.80 -11.87
N LEU A 60 0.01 -10.80 -11.06
CA LEU A 60 -0.13 -9.91 -9.91
C LEU A 60 0.04 -10.71 -8.62
N GLU A 61 0.75 -10.14 -7.64
CA GLU A 61 0.89 -10.70 -6.28
C GLU A 61 1.41 -12.16 -6.30
N THR A 62 2.50 -12.38 -7.05
CA THR A 62 3.13 -13.72 -7.16
C THR A 62 4.54 -13.71 -6.59
N LEU A 63 5.57 -13.75 -7.44
CA LEU A 63 6.97 -13.64 -7.01
C LEU A 63 7.30 -12.22 -6.52
N ASP A 64 6.60 -11.22 -7.06
CA ASP A 64 6.62 -9.82 -6.63
C ASP A 64 5.24 -9.19 -6.87
N ASP A 65 5.08 -7.91 -6.55
CA ASP A 65 3.85 -7.13 -6.73
C ASP A 65 3.33 -7.26 -8.18
N VAL A 66 4.23 -7.10 -9.17
CA VAL A 66 3.97 -7.37 -10.58
C VAL A 66 5.13 -8.19 -11.17
N VAL A 67 4.77 -9.23 -11.93
CA VAL A 67 5.74 -10.06 -12.66
C VAL A 67 5.41 -10.04 -14.13
N LEU A 68 6.37 -9.69 -14.98
CA LEU A 68 6.23 -9.78 -16.42
C LEU A 68 7.08 -10.94 -16.95
N LYS A 69 6.46 -11.79 -17.78
CA LYS A 69 7.17 -12.75 -18.62
C LYS A 69 7.05 -12.31 -20.07
N THR A 70 8.17 -12.10 -20.74
CA THR A 70 8.23 -11.63 -22.14
C THR A 70 9.56 -12.07 -22.74
N ASN A 71 9.58 -12.49 -24.01
CA ASN A 71 10.81 -12.85 -24.74
C ASN A 71 11.75 -13.84 -24.02
N GLY A 72 11.19 -14.78 -23.24
CA GLY A 72 11.96 -15.75 -22.45
C GLY A 72 12.56 -15.19 -21.15
N GLU A 73 12.33 -13.92 -20.84
CA GLU A 73 12.77 -13.27 -19.61
C GLU A 73 11.64 -13.23 -18.58
N THR A 74 12.02 -13.16 -17.30
CA THR A 74 11.11 -12.89 -16.19
C THR A 74 11.60 -11.65 -15.45
N ILE A 75 10.77 -10.62 -15.39
CA ILE A 75 11.04 -9.34 -14.75
C ILE A 75 10.15 -9.23 -13.51
N LEU A 76 10.75 -8.93 -12.37
CA LEU A 76 10.07 -8.73 -11.08
C LEU A 76 10.03 -7.23 -10.77
N GLU A 77 8.85 -6.69 -10.51
CA GLU A 77 8.63 -5.27 -10.26
C GLU A 77 7.91 -5.05 -8.93
N GLN A 78 8.64 -4.51 -7.95
CA GLN A 78 8.12 -4.12 -6.64
C GLN A 78 7.54 -2.70 -6.69
N LEU A 79 6.26 -2.55 -6.33
CA LEU A 79 5.50 -1.29 -6.40
C LEU A 79 5.23 -0.66 -5.01
N LYS A 80 5.69 -1.31 -3.94
CA LYS A 80 5.67 -0.75 -2.58
C LYS A 80 6.67 0.40 -2.46
N HIS A 81 6.22 1.62 -2.77
CA HIS A 81 7.02 2.83 -2.64
C HIS A 81 6.91 3.42 -1.23
N SER A 82 8.06 3.77 -0.64
CA SER A 82 8.11 4.70 0.49
C SER A 82 8.01 6.12 -0.04
N LEU A 83 6.85 6.75 0.14
CA LEU A 83 6.60 8.12 -0.29
C LEU A 83 7.13 9.10 0.77
N SER A 84 8.13 9.90 0.39
CA SER A 84 8.61 11.05 1.16
C SER A 84 8.79 12.21 0.19
N GLU A 85 8.35 13.42 0.57
CA GLU A 85 8.60 14.63 -0.24
C GLU A 85 10.10 14.91 -0.41
N LYS A 86 10.91 14.50 0.57
CA LYS A 86 12.37 14.61 0.54
C LYS A 86 12.97 13.31 1.06
N PRO A 87 13.12 12.29 0.21
CA PRO A 87 13.74 11.04 0.63
C PRO A 87 15.22 11.26 0.97
N ASP A 88 15.71 10.54 1.97
CA ASP A 88 17.14 10.50 2.26
C ASP A 88 17.91 9.92 1.07
N ALA A 89 19.18 10.31 0.94
CA ALA A 89 20.05 9.72 -0.06
C ALA A 89 20.16 8.20 0.16
N ILE A 90 20.14 7.43 -0.94
CA ILE A 90 20.39 5.99 -0.88
C ILE A 90 21.87 5.79 -0.48
N THR A 91 22.09 4.98 0.55
CA THR A 91 23.43 4.63 1.03
C THR A 91 23.55 3.12 1.20
N VAL A 92 24.78 2.66 1.42
CA VAL A 92 25.04 1.25 1.78
C VAL A 92 24.34 0.85 3.09
N ALA A 93 23.93 1.80 3.94
CA ALA A 93 23.17 1.52 5.16
C ALA A 93 21.64 1.48 4.94
N SER A 94 21.14 1.73 3.73
CA SER A 94 19.70 1.77 3.43
C SER A 94 19.07 0.37 3.53
N LEU A 95 18.51 0.05 4.70
CA LEU A 95 17.94 -1.28 5.00
C LEU A 95 16.88 -1.73 3.99
N ASN A 96 16.03 -0.82 3.51
CA ASN A 96 14.96 -1.16 2.56
C ASN A 96 15.53 -1.66 1.22
N VAL A 97 16.67 -1.12 0.77
CA VAL A 97 17.35 -1.62 -0.44
C VAL A 97 17.78 -3.07 -0.24
N TRP A 98 18.44 -3.37 0.88
CA TRP A 98 18.89 -4.73 1.18
C TRP A 98 17.76 -5.71 1.44
N LYS A 99 16.59 -5.24 1.90
CA LYS A 99 15.40 -6.10 2.03
C LYS A 99 14.84 -6.50 0.66
N THR A 100 14.90 -5.60 -0.31
CA THR A 100 14.43 -5.86 -1.69
C THR A 100 15.40 -6.73 -2.49
N LEU A 101 16.72 -6.68 -2.23
CA LEU A 101 17.73 -7.40 -3.02
C LEU A 101 18.11 -8.82 -2.52
N LYS A 102 17.40 -9.37 -1.52
CA LYS A 102 17.68 -10.73 -1.01
C LYS A 102 17.22 -11.81 -1.97
#